data_AF-A0A1R1S477-F1
#
_entry.id   AF-A0A1R1S477-F1
#
_cell.length_a   1.000
_cell.length_b   1.000
_cell.length_c   1.000
_cell.angle_alpha   90.00
_cell.angle_beta   90.00
_cell.angle_gamma   90.00
#
_symmetry.space_group_name_H-M   'P 1'
#
loop_
_entity.id
_entity.type
_entity.pdbx_description
1 polymer ?
#
loop_
_entity_poly.entity_id
_entity_poly.type
_entity_poly.pdbx_seq_one_letter_code
_entity_poly.pdbx_strand_id
1 'polypeptide(L)'
;MTAEPFSCVVVGEEALLVECTRLLRERKHTVAAVVSPSAELLAWAEAEGLPAVPFGPDLAERLAPLRFDYLFSIANLRMLPEEVLALPARLPVNFHDGPLPRHAGLFATSWAILEGAKRHGVTWHVMTGEADSGDLLKQREVPVDPAATVRDLDLACFDAGIESFAELVDELAAGTATRTPQDLAQRTYHGAFDGPPRAGLVDWRRPATELDALVRATAFGRRRNAFGTALLPLPGGPAAVRGVEITDRLSTREPGTVLDSGPDAITVATADRDVRLTDLADLTGEPLDLTEVADALARDHHGRFPEPSEAEVAELVAAARAAHRQERRWLRALRTLEPVLPPRFGELGPVPDAGPVPLPEALRAAGGGAPAETVALAAVLALLARLARGGERDVALPVTPAPSAVTGGPTGGLLADEVPLRAPRDLLERTLGRLAGVGRRRGRRGPG
;
A
#
# COMPACT_ATOMS: atom_id res chain seq x y z
N MET A 1 -36.27 -4.62 30.95
CA MET A 1 -35.87 -5.90 30.35
C MET A 1 -34.40 -6.05 30.63
N THR A 2 -33.97 -7.15 31.24
CA THR A 2 -32.55 -7.40 31.52
C THR A 2 -31.85 -7.74 30.21
N ALA A 3 -30.76 -7.04 29.87
CA ALA A 3 -29.96 -7.33 28.69
C ALA A 3 -29.51 -8.80 28.70
N GLU A 4 -29.76 -9.52 27.61
CA GLU A 4 -29.39 -10.93 27.51
C GLU A 4 -27.96 -11.07 26.94
N PRO A 5 -27.09 -11.87 27.58
CA PRO A 5 -25.79 -12.18 27.01
C PRO A 5 -25.94 -12.90 25.67
N PHE A 6 -25.18 -12.46 24.67
CA PHE A 6 -25.03 -13.16 23.39
C PHE A 6 -23.61 -13.70 23.22
N SER A 7 -23.45 -14.52 22.18
CA SER A 7 -22.18 -15.10 21.75
C SER A 7 -21.71 -14.49 20.43
N CYS A 8 -20.40 -14.35 20.24
CA CYS A 8 -19.85 -13.71 19.05
C CYS A 8 -18.48 -14.24 18.64
N VAL A 9 -18.14 -14.05 17.37
CA VAL A 9 -16.78 -14.17 16.85
C VAL A 9 -16.30 -12.77 16.47
N VAL A 10 -15.04 -12.44 16.80
CA VAL A 10 -14.43 -11.16 16.46
C VAL A 10 -13.30 -11.40 15.45
N VAL A 11 -13.25 -10.64 14.36
CA VAL A 11 -12.26 -10.74 13.28
C VAL A 11 -11.59 -9.39 13.05
N GLY A 12 -10.26 -9.33 12.98
CA GLY A 12 -9.56 -8.06 12.80
C GLY A 12 -8.04 -8.14 12.86
N GLU A 13 -7.39 -7.01 12.57
CA GLU A 13 -5.92 -6.93 12.49
C GLU A 13 -5.29 -5.83 13.38
N GLU A 14 -6.09 -5.04 14.12
CA GLU A 14 -5.61 -3.86 14.86
C GLU A 14 -6.05 -3.79 16.33
N ALA A 15 -5.52 -2.81 17.07
CA ALA A 15 -5.80 -2.62 18.50
C ALA A 15 -7.30 -2.40 18.82
N LEU A 16 -8.10 -1.91 17.87
CA LEU A 16 -9.53 -1.69 18.09
C LEU A 16 -10.25 -3.03 18.37
N LEU A 17 -9.79 -4.11 17.75
CA LEU A 17 -10.29 -5.46 18.04
C LEU A 17 -10.08 -5.83 19.51
N VAL A 18 -8.93 -5.48 20.09
CA VAL A 18 -8.59 -5.80 21.49
C VAL A 18 -9.54 -5.09 22.44
N GLU A 19 -9.71 -3.78 22.28
CA GLU A 19 -10.57 -2.98 23.14
C GLU A 19 -12.05 -3.38 23.01
N CYS A 20 -12.54 -3.60 21.80
CA CYS A 20 -13.90 -4.10 21.58
C CYS A 20 -14.10 -5.51 22.18
N THR A 21 -13.11 -6.39 22.09
CA THR A 21 -13.17 -7.74 22.68
C THR A 21 -13.20 -7.68 24.22
N ARG A 22 -12.40 -6.80 24.83
CA ARG A 22 -12.44 -6.54 26.29
C ARG A 22 -13.82 -6.05 26.70
N LEU A 23 -14.35 -5.07 25.98
CA LEU A 23 -15.68 -4.51 26.22
C LEU A 23 -16.79 -5.56 26.19
N LEU A 24 -16.75 -6.49 25.23
CA LEU A 24 -17.70 -7.61 25.15
C LEU A 24 -17.63 -8.49 26.41
N ARG A 25 -16.42 -8.81 26.88
CA ARG A 25 -16.21 -9.63 28.09
C ARG A 25 -16.65 -8.92 29.36
N GLU A 26 -16.38 -7.62 29.49
CA GLU A 26 -16.84 -6.79 30.61
C GLU A 26 -18.37 -6.79 30.72
N ARG A 27 -19.05 -6.76 29.57
CA ARG A 27 -20.51 -6.89 29.46
C ARG A 27 -21.02 -8.34 29.54
N LYS A 28 -20.15 -9.29 29.87
CA LYS A 28 -20.44 -10.72 30.06
C LYS A 28 -20.95 -11.42 28.80
N HIS A 29 -20.63 -10.91 27.62
CA HIS A 29 -20.86 -11.61 26.36
C HIS A 29 -19.78 -12.67 26.12
N THR A 30 -20.15 -13.72 25.40
CA THR A 30 -19.23 -14.84 25.11
C THR A 30 -18.50 -14.57 23.79
N VAL A 31 -17.17 -14.45 23.85
CA VAL A 31 -16.32 -14.41 22.66
C VAL A 31 -15.91 -15.84 22.32
N ALA A 32 -16.57 -16.42 21.32
CA ALA A 32 -16.38 -17.81 20.91
C ALA A 32 -15.04 -18.03 20.18
N ALA A 33 -14.56 -17.02 19.46
CA ALA A 33 -13.22 -17.00 18.88
C ALA A 33 -12.77 -15.57 18.53
N VAL A 34 -11.47 -15.37 18.57
CA VAL A 34 -10.77 -14.22 17.97
C VAL A 34 -10.06 -14.70 16.71
N VAL A 35 -10.35 -14.06 15.58
CA VAL A 35 -9.75 -14.37 14.28
C VAL A 35 -8.82 -13.25 13.87
N SER A 36 -7.58 -13.59 13.52
CA SER A 36 -6.63 -12.60 13.02
C SER A 36 -5.57 -13.24 12.11
N PRO A 37 -5.04 -12.52 11.11
CA PRO A 37 -3.79 -12.88 10.45
C PRO A 37 -2.55 -12.42 11.25
N SER A 38 -2.72 -11.61 12.30
CA SER A 38 -1.63 -11.15 13.16
C SER A 38 -1.30 -12.19 14.22
N ALA A 39 -0.09 -12.75 14.17
CA ALA A 39 0.39 -13.69 15.19
C ALA A 39 0.41 -13.07 16.60
N GLU A 40 0.66 -11.76 16.69
CA GLU A 40 0.66 -11.01 17.95
C GLU A 40 -0.75 -10.95 18.57
N LEU A 41 -1.78 -10.70 17.75
CA LEU A 41 -3.17 -10.67 18.22
C LEU A 41 -3.69 -12.06 18.57
N LEU A 42 -3.27 -13.10 17.84
CA LEU A 42 -3.60 -14.49 18.19
C LEU A 42 -2.96 -14.88 19.53
N ALA A 43 -1.68 -14.57 19.74
CA ALA A 43 -0.99 -14.82 21.00
C ALA A 43 -1.61 -14.04 22.17
N TRP A 44 -2.04 -12.79 21.93
CA TRP A 44 -2.80 -12.01 22.91
C TRP A 44 -4.12 -12.70 23.28
N ALA A 45 -4.90 -13.16 22.29
CA ALA A 45 -6.16 -13.86 22.54
C ALA A 45 -5.96 -15.13 23.38
N GLU A 46 -4.94 -15.93 23.05
CA GLU A 46 -4.58 -17.13 23.82
C GLU A 46 -4.19 -16.79 25.27
N ALA A 47 -3.41 -15.73 25.48
CA ALA A 47 -3.02 -15.27 26.80
C ALA A 47 -4.22 -14.79 27.65
N GLU A 48 -5.27 -14.27 27.00
CA GLU A 48 -6.54 -13.88 27.61
C GLU A 48 -7.50 -15.07 27.82
N GLY A 49 -7.10 -16.28 27.42
CA GLY A 49 -7.91 -17.50 27.50
C GLY A 49 -9.02 -17.59 26.44
N LEU A 50 -8.88 -16.85 25.33
CA LEU A 50 -9.83 -16.84 24.22
C LEU A 50 -9.36 -17.80 23.11
N PRO A 51 -10.28 -18.55 22.46
CA PRO A 51 -9.93 -19.35 21.30
C PRO A 51 -9.39 -18.47 20.16
N ALA A 52 -8.15 -18.71 19.74
CA ALA A 52 -7.51 -17.98 18.65
C ALA A 52 -7.58 -18.80 17.35
N VAL A 53 -8.07 -18.17 16.27
CA VAL A 53 -8.23 -18.82 14.97
C VAL A 53 -7.46 -18.02 13.91
N PRO A 54 -6.49 -18.63 13.20
CA PRO A 54 -5.76 -17.91 12.16
C PRO A 54 -6.68 -17.60 10.97
N PHE A 55 -6.57 -16.38 10.44
CA PHE A 55 -7.26 -15.99 9.21
C PHE A 55 -6.66 -16.74 8.00
N GLY A 56 -7.50 -17.35 7.17
CA GLY A 56 -7.04 -18.15 6.03
C GLY A 56 -8.15 -18.53 5.04
N PRO A 57 -7.81 -19.21 3.93
CA PRO A 57 -8.78 -19.64 2.93
C PRO A 57 -9.79 -20.67 3.45
N ASP A 58 -9.45 -21.40 4.51
CA ASP A 58 -10.29 -22.41 5.18
C ASP A 58 -11.07 -21.82 6.39
N LEU A 59 -11.19 -20.50 6.47
CA LEU A 59 -11.80 -19.82 7.64
C LEU A 59 -13.24 -20.28 7.91
N ALA A 60 -14.05 -20.46 6.87
CA ALA A 60 -15.43 -20.94 7.03
C ALA A 60 -15.48 -22.32 7.70
N GLU A 61 -14.59 -23.25 7.29
CA GLU A 61 -14.50 -24.59 7.87
C GLU A 61 -14.06 -24.56 9.33
N ARG A 62 -13.11 -23.66 9.67
CA ARG A 62 -12.63 -23.49 11.05
C ARG A 62 -13.71 -22.92 11.98
N LEU A 63 -14.59 -22.06 11.47
CA LEU A 63 -15.63 -21.40 12.25
C LEU A 63 -16.96 -22.17 12.27
N ALA A 64 -17.24 -23.04 11.29
CA ALA A 64 -18.48 -23.81 11.18
C ALA A 64 -18.87 -24.65 12.42
N PRO A 65 -17.92 -25.23 13.19
CA PRO A 65 -18.24 -25.93 14.43
C PRO A 65 -18.73 -25.01 15.55
N LEU A 66 -18.42 -23.72 15.49
CA LEU A 66 -18.85 -22.74 16.47
C LEU A 66 -20.32 -22.39 16.27
N ARG A 67 -21.00 -22.05 17.37
CA ARG A 67 -22.34 -21.45 17.34
C ARG A 67 -22.23 -20.08 17.99
N PHE A 68 -22.59 -19.04 17.24
CA PHE A 68 -22.51 -17.67 17.71
C PHE A 68 -23.60 -16.81 17.10
N ASP A 69 -24.02 -15.78 17.83
CA ASP A 69 -25.09 -14.87 17.40
C ASP A 69 -24.58 -13.81 16.44
N TYR A 70 -23.39 -13.28 16.71
CA TYR A 70 -22.82 -12.14 15.98
C TYR A 70 -21.41 -12.41 15.47
N LEU A 71 -21.12 -11.91 14.27
CA LEU A 71 -19.76 -11.79 13.76
C LEU A 71 -19.39 -10.32 13.74
N PHE A 72 -18.35 -9.91 14.46
CA PHE A 72 -17.83 -8.55 14.42
C PHE A 72 -16.53 -8.48 13.62
N SER A 73 -16.57 -7.82 12.47
CA SER A 73 -15.39 -7.46 11.68
C SER A 73 -14.92 -6.07 12.13
N ILE A 74 -13.75 -6.00 12.75
CA ILE A 74 -13.23 -4.79 13.41
C ILE A 74 -11.83 -4.52 12.87
N ALA A 75 -11.66 -3.43 12.13
CA ALA A 75 -10.38 -3.09 11.48
C ALA A 75 -9.82 -4.27 10.67
N ASN A 76 -10.69 -4.93 9.90
CA ASN A 76 -10.34 -6.03 9.01
C ASN A 76 -10.31 -5.51 7.57
N LEU A 77 -9.12 -5.51 6.96
CA LEU A 77 -8.89 -4.92 5.64
C LEU A 77 -9.17 -5.90 4.49
N ARG A 78 -9.98 -6.94 4.74
CA ARG A 78 -10.22 -8.06 3.82
C ARG A 78 -11.70 -8.38 3.73
N MET A 79 -12.17 -8.60 2.51
CA MET A 79 -13.51 -9.16 2.28
C MET A 79 -13.60 -10.55 2.92
N LEU A 80 -14.67 -10.77 3.68
CA LEU A 80 -15.01 -12.08 4.21
C LEU A 80 -15.84 -12.85 3.18
N PRO A 81 -15.57 -14.15 2.96
CA PRO A 81 -16.38 -14.99 2.09
C PRO A 81 -17.85 -15.04 2.56
N GLU A 82 -18.77 -15.21 1.62
CA GLU A 82 -20.22 -15.28 1.92
C GLU A 82 -20.53 -16.42 2.89
N GLU A 83 -19.80 -17.52 2.80
CA GLU A 83 -19.93 -18.67 3.70
C GLU A 83 -19.62 -18.30 5.16
N VAL A 84 -18.70 -17.36 5.40
CA VAL A 84 -18.38 -16.85 6.74
C VAL A 84 -19.45 -15.87 7.21
N LEU A 85 -19.95 -15.01 6.32
CA LEU A 85 -21.01 -14.04 6.63
C LEU A 85 -22.34 -14.70 7.00
N ALA A 86 -22.57 -15.93 6.54
CA ALA A 86 -23.76 -16.72 6.82
C ALA A 86 -23.72 -17.51 8.14
N LEU A 87 -22.56 -17.60 8.81
CA LEU A 87 -22.41 -18.32 10.08
C LEU A 87 -23.13 -17.72 11.30
N PRO A 88 -23.12 -16.38 11.55
CA PRO A 88 -23.78 -15.84 12.73
C PRO A 88 -25.29 -16.05 12.69
N ALA A 89 -25.88 -16.47 13.82
CA ALA A 89 -27.33 -16.71 13.91
C ALA A 89 -28.17 -15.42 13.79
N ARG A 90 -27.57 -14.24 14.04
CA ARG A 90 -28.25 -12.94 13.97
C ARG A 90 -27.65 -12.03 12.91
N LEU A 91 -26.42 -11.56 13.09
CA LEU A 91 -25.84 -10.52 12.22
C LEU A 91 -24.32 -10.64 12.04
N PRO A 92 -23.84 -10.50 10.80
CA PRO A 92 -22.48 -10.08 10.52
C PRO A 92 -22.39 -8.54 10.52
N VAL A 93 -21.58 -7.98 11.41
CA VAL A 93 -21.45 -6.54 11.64
C VAL A 93 -20.00 -6.10 11.38
N ASN A 94 -19.81 -5.01 10.66
CA ASN A 94 -18.49 -4.43 10.37
C ASN A 94 -18.36 -3.04 10.97
N PHE A 95 -17.14 -2.73 11.42
CA PHE A 95 -16.67 -1.38 11.68
C PHE A 95 -16.08 -0.77 10.41
N HIS A 96 -16.56 0.41 10.05
CA HIS A 96 -15.99 1.25 9.00
C HIS A 96 -15.57 2.60 9.58
N ASP A 97 -14.36 3.04 9.27
CA ASP A 97 -13.78 4.31 9.73
C ASP A 97 -14.21 5.49 8.83
N GLY A 98 -15.47 5.49 8.38
CA GLY A 98 -16.03 6.52 7.52
C GLY A 98 -17.54 6.72 7.69
N PRO A 99 -18.06 7.91 7.34
CA PRO A 99 -19.48 8.24 7.50
C PRO A 99 -20.32 7.68 6.33
N LEU A 100 -20.51 6.36 6.32
CA LEU A 100 -21.33 5.66 5.32
C LEU A 100 -22.70 6.33 5.11
N PRO A 101 -23.19 6.41 3.86
CA PRO A 101 -22.66 5.78 2.63
C PRO A 101 -21.44 6.49 2.00
N ARG A 102 -21.02 7.65 2.53
CA ARG A 102 -19.84 8.36 2.01
C ARG A 102 -18.55 7.73 2.53
N HIS A 103 -17.50 7.86 1.74
CA HIS A 103 -16.16 7.34 2.00
C HIS A 103 -16.14 5.82 2.26
N ALA A 104 -16.94 5.04 1.52
CA ALA A 104 -16.85 3.58 1.51
C ALA A 104 -15.49 3.12 0.95
N GLY A 105 -15.08 1.89 1.27
CA GLY A 105 -13.81 1.32 0.82
C GLY A 105 -12.67 1.58 1.79
N LEU A 106 -11.51 2.02 1.31
CA LEU A 106 -10.28 2.08 2.12
C LEU A 106 -9.72 3.50 2.22
N PHE A 107 -8.96 3.72 3.32
CA PHE A 107 -8.30 4.98 3.64
C PHE A 107 -9.28 6.16 3.77
N ALA A 108 -10.48 5.92 4.32
CA ALA A 108 -11.56 6.90 4.42
C ALA A 108 -11.13 8.21 5.09
N THR A 109 -10.30 8.12 6.14
CA THR A 109 -9.72 9.27 6.84
C THR A 109 -8.72 10.07 6.01
N SER A 110 -7.88 9.40 5.21
CA SER A 110 -6.96 10.05 4.26
C SER A 110 -7.75 10.83 3.20
N TRP A 111 -8.79 10.21 2.64
CA TRP A 111 -9.67 10.87 1.66
C TRP A 111 -10.45 12.04 2.26
N ALA A 112 -10.95 11.91 3.49
CA ALA A 112 -11.60 13.01 4.18
C ALA A 112 -10.68 14.24 4.32
N ILE A 113 -9.40 14.03 4.64
CA ILE A 113 -8.42 15.12 4.71
C ILE A 113 -8.16 15.72 3.32
N LEU A 114 -7.94 14.90 2.29
CA LEU A 114 -7.71 15.35 0.91
C LEU A 114 -8.88 16.16 0.36
N GLU A 115 -10.11 15.79 0.72
CA GLU A 115 -11.34 16.46 0.29
C GLU A 115 -11.68 17.70 1.16
N GLY A 116 -10.84 18.04 2.15
CA GLY A 116 -11.03 19.20 3.02
C GLY A 116 -12.25 19.06 3.94
N ALA A 117 -12.60 17.84 4.34
CA ALA A 117 -13.73 17.57 5.21
C ALA A 117 -13.57 18.26 6.56
N LYS A 118 -14.62 18.91 7.05
CA LYS A 118 -14.68 19.50 8.40
C LYS A 118 -15.27 18.54 9.44
N ARG A 119 -15.97 17.52 8.96
CA ARG A 119 -16.65 16.49 9.75
C ARG A 119 -16.47 15.16 9.02
N HIS A 120 -16.13 14.14 9.79
CA HIS A 120 -15.98 12.75 9.36
C HIS A 120 -16.84 11.86 10.29
N GLY A 121 -16.61 10.57 10.33
CA GLY A 121 -17.26 9.72 11.31
C GLY A 121 -16.88 8.26 11.17
N VAL A 122 -17.44 7.44 12.05
CA VAL A 122 -17.32 6.00 12.03
C VAL A 122 -18.70 5.36 12.00
N THR A 123 -18.78 4.17 11.44
CA THR A 123 -20.04 3.46 11.24
C THR A 123 -19.89 1.98 11.59
N TRP A 124 -20.85 1.48 12.34
CA TRP A 124 -21.13 0.06 12.46
C TRP A 124 -22.30 -0.30 11.56
N HIS A 125 -22.10 -1.25 10.64
CA HIS A 125 -23.12 -1.64 9.67
C HIS A 125 -23.17 -3.15 9.47
N VAL A 126 -24.26 -3.64 8.92
CA VAL A 126 -24.41 -5.05 8.53
C VAL A 126 -23.53 -5.32 7.31
N MET A 127 -22.77 -6.41 7.34
CA MET A 127 -21.99 -6.86 6.18
C MET A 127 -22.89 -7.52 5.14
N THR A 128 -22.57 -7.26 3.87
CA THR A 128 -23.16 -7.95 2.71
C THR A 128 -22.03 -8.49 1.83
N GLY A 129 -22.35 -9.09 0.68
CA GLY A 129 -21.33 -9.46 -0.31
C GLY A 129 -20.63 -8.26 -0.97
N GLU A 130 -21.15 -7.04 -0.80
CA GLU A 130 -20.55 -5.80 -1.29
C GLU A 130 -19.97 -4.99 -0.12
N ALA A 131 -18.80 -4.38 -0.36
CA ALA A 131 -18.11 -3.57 0.64
C ALA A 131 -18.96 -2.35 1.06
N ASP A 132 -19.19 -2.27 2.38
CA ASP A 132 -19.77 -1.11 3.08
C ASP A 132 -21.16 -0.66 2.60
N SER A 133 -21.98 -1.58 2.07
CA SER A 133 -23.30 -1.26 1.50
C SER A 133 -24.50 -1.65 2.36
N GLY A 134 -24.30 -2.44 3.41
CA GLY A 134 -25.41 -2.96 4.23
C GLY A 134 -25.96 -1.95 5.23
N ASP A 135 -27.08 -2.30 5.86
CA ASP A 135 -27.80 -1.41 6.76
C ASP A 135 -26.93 -0.88 7.91
N LEU A 136 -27.10 0.40 8.22
CA LEU A 136 -26.47 1.06 9.35
C LEU A 136 -27.07 0.56 10.67
N LEU A 137 -26.22 0.30 11.65
CA LEU A 137 -26.60 -0.03 13.02
C LEU A 137 -26.28 1.12 13.97
N LYS A 138 -25.10 1.72 13.82
CA LYS A 138 -24.66 2.86 14.64
C LYS A 138 -23.71 3.73 13.83
N GLN A 139 -23.79 5.03 14.00
CA GLN A 139 -22.86 5.98 13.40
C GLN A 139 -22.52 7.06 14.42
N ARG A 140 -21.24 7.44 14.46
CA ARG A 140 -20.73 8.50 15.34
C ARG A 140 -19.92 9.46 14.50
N GLU A 141 -20.22 10.74 14.65
CA GLU A 141 -19.50 11.78 13.93
C GLU A 141 -18.23 12.19 14.67
N VAL A 142 -17.20 12.53 13.91
CA VAL A 142 -15.91 12.99 14.40
C VAL A 142 -15.57 14.34 13.75
N PRO A 143 -15.31 15.42 14.51
CA PRO A 143 -14.83 16.67 13.93
C PRO A 143 -13.42 16.50 13.37
N VAL A 144 -13.13 17.14 12.23
CA VAL A 144 -11.79 17.12 11.62
C VAL A 144 -11.11 18.44 11.93
N ASP A 145 -10.04 18.39 12.74
CA ASP A 145 -9.19 19.55 12.99
C ASP A 145 -8.47 19.93 11.67
N PRO A 146 -8.46 21.22 11.26
CA PRO A 146 -7.75 21.66 10.07
C PRO A 146 -6.26 21.30 10.02
N ALA A 147 -5.61 21.15 11.19
CA ALA A 147 -4.21 20.75 11.32
C ALA A 147 -4.02 19.25 11.56
N ALA A 148 -5.10 18.46 11.72
CA ALA A 148 -4.98 17.02 11.96
C ALA A 148 -4.30 16.30 10.78
N THR A 149 -3.35 15.44 11.11
CA THR A 149 -2.84 14.41 10.20
C THR A 149 -3.81 13.23 10.14
N VAL A 150 -3.64 12.35 9.16
CA VAL A 150 -4.41 11.09 9.08
C VAL A 150 -4.25 10.26 10.36
N ARG A 151 -3.06 10.27 10.98
CA ARG A 151 -2.85 9.59 12.27
C ARG A 151 -3.75 10.16 13.36
N ASP A 152 -3.88 11.48 13.44
CA ASP A 152 -4.67 12.12 14.49
C ASP A 152 -6.18 11.88 14.27
N LEU A 153 -6.63 11.91 13.01
CA LEU A 153 -8.01 11.57 12.65
C LEU A 153 -8.33 10.09 12.89
N ASP A 154 -7.40 9.17 12.59
CA ASP A 154 -7.55 7.74 12.87
C ASP A 154 -7.68 7.48 14.38
N LEU A 155 -6.91 8.19 15.22
CA LEU A 155 -7.05 8.08 16.68
C LEU A 155 -8.41 8.58 17.17
N ALA A 156 -8.91 9.69 16.62
CA ALA A 156 -10.25 10.17 16.94
C ALA A 156 -11.34 9.19 16.47
N CYS A 157 -11.15 8.53 15.33
CA CYS A 157 -12.04 7.47 14.85
C CYS A 157 -11.96 6.19 15.70
N PHE A 158 -10.77 5.86 16.21
CA PHE A 158 -10.57 4.75 17.14
C PHE A 158 -11.39 4.95 18.41
N ASP A 159 -11.28 6.12 19.04
CA ASP A 159 -12.05 6.46 20.25
C ASP A 159 -13.56 6.45 19.98
N ALA A 160 -13.99 7.09 18.89
CA ALA A 160 -15.40 7.09 18.47
C ALA A 160 -15.90 5.67 18.14
N GLY A 161 -15.03 4.80 17.62
CA GLY A 161 -15.31 3.40 17.33
C GLY A 161 -15.61 2.61 18.60
N ILE A 162 -14.79 2.76 19.64
CA ILE A 162 -15.01 2.12 20.95
C ILE A 162 -16.31 2.62 21.59
N GLU A 163 -16.52 3.93 21.62
CA GLU A 163 -17.73 4.52 22.21
C GLU A 163 -19.00 4.02 21.51
N SER A 164 -19.02 4.08 20.18
CA SER A 164 -20.18 3.63 19.39
C SER A 164 -20.38 2.12 19.46
N PHE A 165 -19.30 1.33 19.60
CA PHE A 165 -19.41 -0.10 19.83
C PHE A 165 -20.04 -0.43 21.17
N ALA A 166 -19.68 0.30 22.22
CA ALA A 166 -20.25 0.15 23.55
C ALA A 166 -21.79 0.29 23.52
N GLU A 167 -22.28 1.36 22.89
CA GLU A 167 -23.70 1.61 22.70
C GLU A 167 -24.37 0.50 21.86
N LEU A 168 -23.73 0.10 20.75
CA LEU A 168 -24.25 -0.93 19.88
C LEU A 168 -24.40 -2.27 20.61
N VAL A 169 -23.39 -2.68 21.37
CA VAL A 169 -23.43 -3.94 22.15
C VAL A 169 -24.59 -3.93 23.15
N ASP A 170 -24.80 -2.82 23.85
CA ASP A 170 -25.92 -2.66 24.79
C ASP A 170 -27.29 -2.78 24.08
N GLU A 171 -27.43 -2.16 22.91
CA GLU A 171 -28.64 -2.24 22.10
C GLU A 171 -28.90 -3.64 21.51
N LEU A 172 -27.85 -4.35 21.10
CA LEU A 172 -27.95 -5.72 20.59
C LEU A 172 -28.38 -6.70 21.69
N ALA A 173 -27.84 -6.53 22.90
CA ALA A 173 -28.19 -7.31 24.08
C ALA A 173 -29.60 -7.01 24.59
N ALA A 174 -30.07 -5.77 24.47
CA ALA A 174 -31.43 -5.36 24.80
C ALA A 174 -32.46 -5.71 23.69
N GLY A 175 -32.00 -6.11 22.50
CA GLY A 175 -32.86 -6.35 21.35
C GLY A 175 -33.47 -5.07 20.75
N THR A 176 -32.88 -3.91 21.01
CA THR A 176 -33.37 -2.59 20.57
C THR A 176 -32.58 -2.00 19.41
N ALA A 177 -31.48 -2.64 18.97
CA ALA A 177 -30.70 -2.17 17.84
C ALA A 177 -31.55 -2.09 16.56
N THR A 178 -31.56 -0.92 15.92
CA THR A 178 -32.31 -0.66 14.70
C THR A 178 -31.40 -0.71 13.48
N ARG A 179 -31.91 -1.26 12.38
CA ARG A 179 -31.25 -1.23 11.06
C ARG A 179 -31.83 -0.11 10.23
N THR A 180 -30.96 0.72 9.68
CA THR A 180 -31.35 1.80 8.76
C THR A 180 -30.71 1.55 7.40
N PRO A 181 -31.49 1.32 6.33
CA PRO A 181 -30.94 1.19 4.99
C PRO A 181 -30.15 2.45 4.59
N GLN A 182 -29.01 2.25 3.94
CA GLN A 182 -28.22 3.34 3.39
C GLN A 182 -28.88 3.97 2.17
N ASP A 183 -28.79 5.30 2.02
CA ASP A 183 -29.08 5.97 0.76
C ASP A 183 -27.87 5.87 -0.19
N LEU A 184 -27.81 4.79 -0.96
CA LEU A 184 -26.68 4.52 -1.86
C LEU A 184 -26.53 5.57 -2.99
N ALA A 185 -27.50 6.47 -3.21
CA ALA A 185 -27.31 7.60 -4.12
C ALA A 185 -26.28 8.61 -3.61
N GLN A 186 -25.98 8.61 -2.30
CA GLN A 186 -24.94 9.42 -1.67
C GLN A 186 -23.61 8.67 -1.53
N ARG A 187 -23.49 7.46 -2.09
CA ARG A 187 -22.30 6.62 -1.92
C ARG A 187 -21.11 7.19 -2.68
N THR A 188 -20.00 7.35 -1.97
CA THR A 188 -18.68 7.56 -2.56
C THR A 188 -17.78 6.41 -2.13
N TYR A 189 -16.90 5.95 -3.03
CA TYR A 189 -16.10 4.75 -2.81
C TYR A 189 -14.67 4.94 -3.30
N HIS A 190 -13.72 4.55 -2.45
CA HIS A 190 -12.30 4.57 -2.73
C HIS A 190 -11.72 3.15 -2.59
N GLY A 191 -11.17 2.62 -3.67
CA GLY A 191 -10.64 1.27 -3.75
C GLY A 191 -9.23 1.13 -3.16
N ALA A 192 -8.86 -0.11 -2.86
CA ALA A 192 -7.57 -0.48 -2.28
C ALA A 192 -6.32 0.00 -3.05
N PHE A 193 -6.46 0.31 -4.34
CA PHE A 193 -5.35 0.69 -5.21
C PHE A 193 -5.49 2.09 -5.81
N ASP A 194 -6.37 2.93 -5.24
CA ASP A 194 -6.53 4.29 -5.74
C ASP A 194 -5.34 5.18 -5.38
N GLY A 195 -4.80 5.03 -4.16
CA GLY A 195 -3.67 5.82 -3.65
C GLY A 195 -3.95 7.34 -3.59
N PRO A 196 -2.98 8.17 -3.18
CA PRO A 196 -3.14 9.61 -3.22
C PRO A 196 -3.29 10.12 -4.67
N PRO A 197 -3.98 11.25 -4.87
CA PRO A 197 -4.06 11.94 -6.16
C PRO A 197 -2.66 12.13 -6.79
N ARG A 198 -2.57 12.04 -8.11
CA ARG A 198 -1.29 12.14 -8.86
C ARG A 198 -0.20 11.19 -8.35
N ALA A 199 -0.58 10.05 -7.77
CA ALA A 199 0.32 9.10 -7.11
C ALA A 199 1.14 9.72 -5.96
N GLY A 200 0.64 10.81 -5.37
CA GLY A 200 1.30 11.56 -4.30
C GLY A 200 2.16 12.70 -4.80
N LEU A 201 2.29 12.91 -6.11
CA LEU A 201 3.10 14.00 -6.64
C LEU A 201 2.47 15.37 -6.37
N VAL A 202 3.24 16.26 -5.78
CA VAL A 202 2.85 17.66 -5.57
C VAL A 202 2.57 18.34 -6.91
N ASP A 203 1.49 19.13 -6.95
CA ASP A 203 1.17 20.03 -8.06
C ASP A 203 1.17 21.47 -7.56
N TRP A 204 2.20 22.22 -7.91
CA TRP A 204 2.37 23.59 -7.45
C TRP A 204 1.27 24.53 -7.94
N ARG A 205 0.58 24.17 -9.03
CA ARG A 205 -0.50 24.97 -9.64
C ARG A 205 -1.83 24.82 -8.89
N ARG A 206 -1.84 24.05 -7.80
CA ARG A 206 -2.97 23.95 -6.88
C ARG A 206 -2.81 24.91 -5.69
N PRO A 207 -3.91 25.25 -5.00
CA PRO A 207 -3.84 26.02 -3.76
C PRO A 207 -2.94 25.37 -2.71
N ALA A 208 -2.26 26.17 -1.91
CA ALA A 208 -1.40 25.73 -0.81
C ALA A 208 -2.08 24.72 0.13
N THR A 209 -3.39 24.86 0.33
CA THR A 209 -4.20 23.95 1.17
C THR A 209 -4.28 22.54 0.62
N GLU A 210 -4.18 22.33 -0.70
CA GLU A 210 -4.18 20.99 -1.28
C GLU A 210 -2.85 20.26 -1.05
N LEU A 211 -1.73 20.99 -1.09
CA LEU A 211 -0.42 20.45 -0.71
C LEU A 211 -0.40 20.09 0.78
N ASP A 212 -0.84 21.00 1.64
CA ASP A 212 -0.98 20.74 3.07
C ASP A 212 -1.85 19.51 3.36
N ALA A 213 -3.02 19.40 2.71
CA ALA A 213 -3.89 18.24 2.83
C ALA A 213 -3.20 16.95 2.36
N LEU A 214 -2.44 16.98 1.27
CA LEU A 214 -1.70 15.81 0.78
C LEU A 214 -0.64 15.33 1.78
N VAL A 215 0.12 16.25 2.38
CA VAL A 215 1.12 15.93 3.41
C VAL A 215 0.43 15.34 4.65
N ARG A 216 -0.64 15.97 5.15
CA ARG A 216 -1.39 15.49 6.31
C ARG A 216 -2.09 14.15 6.07
N ALA A 217 -2.66 13.93 4.89
CA ALA A 217 -3.33 12.69 4.51
C ALA A 217 -2.38 11.49 4.37
N THR A 218 -1.08 11.74 4.19
CA THR A 218 -0.06 10.71 4.03
C THR A 218 0.83 10.52 5.26
N ALA A 219 0.60 11.30 6.32
CA ALA A 219 1.35 11.27 7.57
C ALA A 219 0.83 10.20 8.57
N PHE A 220 1.04 8.92 8.26
CA PHE A 220 0.63 7.79 9.11
C PHE A 220 1.48 7.60 10.39
N GLY A 221 2.53 8.41 10.57
CA GLY A 221 3.48 8.26 11.67
C GLY A 221 4.26 6.95 11.59
N ARG A 222 4.26 6.17 12.67
CA ARG A 222 4.97 4.87 12.74
C ARG A 222 4.16 3.69 12.19
N ARG A 223 2.87 3.88 11.88
CA ARG A 223 2.06 2.81 11.31
C ARG A 223 2.46 2.56 9.86
N ARG A 224 2.24 1.32 9.41
CA ARG A 224 2.47 0.94 8.02
C ARG A 224 1.58 1.80 7.12
N ASN A 225 2.21 2.61 6.26
CA ASN A 225 1.51 3.35 5.23
C ASN A 225 1.41 2.49 3.97
N ALA A 226 0.17 2.18 3.56
CA ALA A 226 -0.13 1.51 2.30
C ALA A 226 -0.90 2.42 1.32
N PHE A 227 -1.15 3.67 1.71
CA PHE A 227 -1.84 4.64 0.88
C PHE A 227 -0.88 5.26 -0.13
N GLY A 228 0.27 5.74 0.33
CA GLY A 228 1.27 6.48 -0.45
C GLY A 228 1.80 7.68 0.33
N THR A 229 2.76 8.42 -0.24
CA THR A 229 3.36 9.61 0.40
C THR A 229 3.28 10.83 -0.51
N ALA A 230 3.31 12.02 0.05
CA ALA A 230 3.52 13.26 -0.71
C ALA A 230 4.94 13.27 -1.29
N LEU A 231 5.09 13.56 -2.58
CA LEU A 231 6.31 13.38 -3.36
C LEU A 231 6.65 14.64 -4.16
N LEU A 232 7.94 14.98 -4.17
CA LEU A 232 8.50 16.07 -4.97
C LEU A 232 9.56 15.56 -5.94
N PRO A 233 9.48 15.93 -7.23
CA PRO A 233 10.60 15.81 -8.15
C PRO A 233 11.79 16.64 -7.69
N LEU A 234 12.98 16.03 -7.59
CA LEU A 234 14.25 16.76 -7.44
C LEU A 234 15.29 16.23 -8.45
N PRO A 235 16.33 17.02 -8.76
CA PRO A 235 17.38 16.61 -9.71
C PRO A 235 18.13 15.34 -9.27
N GLY A 236 18.25 15.10 -7.96
CA GLY A 236 18.92 13.93 -7.38
C GLY A 236 18.03 12.71 -7.16
N GLY A 237 16.78 12.73 -7.66
CA GLY A 237 15.75 11.73 -7.39
C GLY A 237 14.63 12.30 -6.52
N PRO A 238 13.49 11.61 -6.42
CA PRO A 238 12.31 12.13 -5.73
C PRO A 238 12.53 12.23 -4.21
N ALA A 239 11.90 13.23 -3.60
CA ALA A 239 11.85 13.40 -2.15
C ALA A 239 10.42 13.21 -1.62
N ALA A 240 10.31 12.67 -0.41
CA ALA A 240 9.08 12.70 0.36
C ALA A 240 8.92 14.05 1.07
N VAL A 241 7.72 14.62 1.01
CA VAL A 241 7.36 15.82 1.78
C VAL A 241 6.70 15.39 3.07
N ARG A 242 7.34 15.68 4.20
CA ARG A 242 6.84 15.30 5.53
C ARG A 242 6.31 16.49 6.34
N GLY A 243 6.69 17.70 5.96
CA GLY A 243 6.30 18.92 6.66
C GLY A 243 6.10 20.10 5.71
N VAL A 244 4.99 20.81 5.89
CA VAL A 244 4.65 22.03 5.15
C VAL A 244 3.91 23.01 6.05
N GLU A 245 4.21 24.30 5.89
CA GLU A 245 3.48 25.40 6.54
C GLU A 245 2.94 26.36 5.48
N ILE A 246 1.65 26.69 5.55
CA ILE A 246 1.05 27.72 4.69
C ILE A 246 1.35 29.09 5.30
N THR A 247 1.85 30.02 4.50
CA THR A 247 2.12 31.38 4.97
C THR A 247 0.94 32.33 4.75
N ASP A 248 0.96 33.48 5.42
CA ASP A 248 -0.02 34.55 5.18
C ASP A 248 0.21 35.31 3.86
N ARG A 249 1.30 35.05 3.16
CA ARG A 249 1.70 35.77 1.94
C ARG A 249 1.05 35.16 0.70
N LEU A 250 0.44 36.02 -0.12
CA LEU A 250 -0.06 35.62 -1.43
C LEU A 250 1.11 35.37 -2.40
N SER A 251 1.01 34.29 -3.16
CA SER A 251 1.98 33.98 -4.20
C SER A 251 1.87 34.97 -5.35
N THR A 252 2.99 35.61 -5.69
CA THR A 252 3.10 36.56 -6.81
C THR A 252 4.07 36.10 -7.89
N ARG A 253 4.64 34.91 -7.74
CA ARG A 253 5.60 34.29 -8.68
C ARG A 253 4.95 33.08 -9.31
N GLU A 254 5.56 32.57 -10.38
CA GLU A 254 5.08 31.34 -11.01
C GLU A 254 5.10 30.18 -9.99
N PRO A 255 4.07 29.32 -9.99
CA PRO A 255 4.03 28.15 -9.13
C PRO A 255 5.28 27.26 -9.22
N GLY A 256 5.75 26.81 -8.06
CA GLY A 256 6.95 25.98 -7.90
C GLY A 256 8.24 26.80 -7.84
N THR A 257 8.19 28.13 -7.87
CA THR A 257 9.38 28.99 -7.74
C THR A 257 9.83 29.06 -6.28
N VAL A 258 11.10 28.78 -6.02
CA VAL A 258 11.76 29.02 -4.73
C VAL A 258 11.92 30.52 -4.52
N LEU A 259 11.38 31.02 -3.42
CA LEU A 259 11.37 32.44 -3.05
C LEU A 259 12.43 32.80 -2.03
N ASP A 260 12.69 31.86 -1.12
CA ASP A 260 13.64 31.96 -0.03
C ASP A 260 14.07 30.56 0.41
N SER A 261 15.28 30.41 0.92
CA SER A 261 15.79 29.13 1.40
C SER A 261 16.70 29.33 2.61
N GLY A 262 16.61 28.40 3.55
CA GLY A 262 17.46 28.35 4.73
C GLY A 262 17.51 26.94 5.31
N PRO A 263 18.24 26.75 6.42
CA PRO A 263 18.42 25.42 7.03
C PRO A 263 17.11 24.80 7.52
N ASP A 264 16.13 25.63 7.90
CA ASP A 264 14.86 25.17 8.47
C ASP A 264 13.73 25.02 7.45
N ALA A 265 13.81 25.71 6.31
CA ALA A 265 12.73 25.69 5.32
C ALA A 265 13.15 26.18 3.92
N ILE A 266 12.43 25.69 2.91
CA ILE A 266 12.40 26.28 1.57
C ILE A 266 11.02 26.92 1.36
N THR A 267 10.98 28.22 1.07
CA THR A 267 9.73 28.94 0.76
C THR A 267 9.46 28.87 -0.73
N VAL A 268 8.27 28.41 -1.12
CA VAL A 268 7.90 28.16 -2.52
C VAL A 268 6.55 28.80 -2.84
N ALA A 269 6.44 29.40 -4.02
CA ALA A 269 5.18 29.92 -4.54
C ALA A 269 4.24 28.78 -4.98
N THR A 270 2.95 28.88 -4.63
CA THR A 270 1.90 27.99 -5.15
C THR A 270 0.93 28.80 -6.03
N ALA A 271 -0.27 28.29 -6.30
CA ALA A 271 -1.30 29.02 -7.04
C ALA A 271 -1.91 30.20 -6.27
N ASP A 272 -1.88 30.20 -4.93
CA ASP A 272 -2.57 31.21 -4.12
C ASP A 272 -1.70 31.80 -3.00
N ARG A 273 -1.07 30.96 -2.17
CA ARG A 273 -0.25 31.36 -1.02
C ARG A 273 1.12 30.70 -1.05
N ASP A 274 2.12 31.41 -0.54
CA ASP A 274 3.44 30.82 -0.40
C ASP A 274 3.41 29.75 0.70
N VAL A 275 4.16 28.67 0.50
CA VAL A 275 4.33 27.58 1.48
C VAL A 275 5.78 27.45 1.88
N ARG A 276 6.03 26.98 3.09
CA ARG A 276 7.35 26.61 3.58
C ARG A 276 7.42 25.08 3.65
N LEU A 277 8.29 24.47 2.87
CA LEU A 277 8.66 23.07 3.03
C LEU A 277 9.63 22.97 4.20
N THR A 278 9.22 22.33 5.28
CA THR A 278 9.98 22.28 6.55
C THR A 278 10.66 20.94 6.80
N ASP A 279 10.21 19.88 6.12
CA ASP A 279 10.80 18.54 6.26
C ASP A 279 10.70 17.79 4.93
N LEU A 280 11.86 17.59 4.30
CA LEU A 280 12.06 16.75 3.13
C LEU A 280 12.96 15.58 3.48
N ALA A 281 12.63 14.40 2.98
CA ALA A 281 13.45 13.21 3.13
C ALA A 281 13.59 12.49 1.79
N ASP A 282 14.67 11.74 1.62
CA ASP A 282 14.74 10.78 0.52
C ASP A 282 13.75 9.61 0.74
N LEU A 283 13.64 8.71 -0.24
CA LEU A 283 12.72 7.57 -0.14
C LEU A 283 13.20 6.48 0.85
N THR A 284 14.39 6.60 1.43
CA THR A 284 14.86 5.76 2.54
C THR A 284 14.45 6.33 3.90
N GLY A 285 14.03 7.60 3.93
CA GLY A 285 13.58 8.33 5.12
C GLY A 285 14.66 9.22 5.74
N GLU A 286 15.84 9.31 5.13
CA GLU A 286 16.92 10.18 5.57
C GLU A 286 16.58 11.65 5.25
N PRO A 287 16.69 12.58 6.21
CA PRO A 287 16.44 13.99 5.98
C PRO A 287 17.37 14.57 4.91
N LEU A 288 16.82 15.42 4.04
CA LEU A 288 17.59 16.18 3.06
C LEU A 288 18.04 17.53 3.62
N ASP A 289 19.23 17.98 3.25
CA ASP A 289 19.65 19.36 3.51
C ASP A 289 18.89 20.32 2.58
N LEU A 290 18.03 21.14 3.16
CA LEU A 290 17.16 22.06 2.44
C LEU A 290 17.95 23.15 1.68
N THR A 291 19.13 23.52 2.15
CA THR A 291 20.02 24.47 1.47
C THR A 291 20.62 23.82 0.23
N GLU A 292 21.10 22.58 0.34
CA GLU A 292 21.63 21.83 -0.81
C GLU A 292 20.57 21.59 -1.89
N VAL A 293 19.33 21.29 -1.47
CA VAL A 293 18.18 21.17 -2.37
C VAL A 293 17.92 22.48 -3.12
N ALA A 294 17.85 23.60 -2.40
CA ALA A 294 17.62 24.92 -3.00
C ALA A 294 18.75 25.32 -3.97
N ASP A 295 20.00 25.07 -3.60
CA ASP A 295 21.16 25.34 -4.43
C ASP A 295 21.15 24.49 -5.71
N ALA A 296 20.76 23.22 -5.64
CA ALA A 296 20.60 22.37 -6.81
C ALA A 296 19.50 22.90 -7.74
N LEU A 297 18.35 23.30 -7.20
CA LEU A 297 17.27 23.91 -7.99
C LEU A 297 17.72 25.22 -8.65
N ALA A 298 18.49 26.06 -7.94
CA ALA A 298 19.02 27.31 -8.49
C ALA A 298 19.97 27.07 -9.67
N ARG A 299 20.88 26.08 -9.55
CA ARG A 299 21.85 25.74 -10.60
C ARG A 299 21.19 25.10 -11.83
N ASP A 300 20.33 24.12 -11.60
CA ASP A 300 19.90 23.19 -12.67
C ASP A 300 18.50 23.52 -13.21
N HIS A 301 17.68 24.22 -12.44
CA HIS A 301 16.27 24.50 -12.76
C HIS A 301 15.85 25.96 -12.54
N HIS A 302 16.81 26.89 -12.56
CA HIS A 302 16.57 28.34 -12.41
C HIS A 302 15.76 28.71 -11.15
N GLY A 303 15.95 27.96 -10.07
CA GLY A 303 15.28 28.17 -8.79
C GLY A 303 13.82 27.72 -8.77
N ARG A 304 13.41 26.81 -9.67
CA ARG A 304 12.04 26.30 -9.74
C ARG A 304 12.03 24.77 -9.65
N PHE A 305 11.06 24.22 -8.94
CA PHE A 305 10.85 22.78 -8.90
C PHE A 305 10.47 22.23 -10.30
N PRO A 306 11.02 21.06 -10.70
CA PRO A 306 10.61 20.40 -11.93
C PRO A 306 9.12 20.05 -11.89
N GLU A 307 8.38 20.43 -12.93
CA GLU A 307 6.95 20.12 -13.07
C GLU A 307 6.76 19.15 -14.24
N PRO A 308 6.24 17.94 -14.00
CA PRO A 308 5.93 17.02 -15.09
C PRO A 308 4.70 17.47 -15.87
N SER A 309 4.67 17.07 -17.13
CA SER A 309 3.50 17.19 -17.98
C SER A 309 2.35 16.30 -17.49
N GLU A 310 1.11 16.66 -17.84
CA GLU A 310 -0.06 15.84 -17.50
C GLU A 310 0.02 14.42 -18.07
N ALA A 311 0.73 14.23 -19.19
CA ALA A 311 0.95 12.91 -19.77
C ALA A 311 1.87 12.04 -18.90
N GLU A 312 2.98 12.58 -18.40
CA GLU A 312 3.90 11.89 -17.48
C GLU A 312 3.20 11.55 -16.16
N VAL A 313 2.36 12.45 -15.66
CA VAL A 313 1.58 12.22 -14.43
C VAL A 313 0.55 11.11 -14.65
N ALA A 314 -0.19 11.12 -15.77
CA ALA A 314 -1.17 10.09 -16.08
C ALA A 314 -0.51 8.70 -16.21
N GLU A 315 0.67 8.65 -16.84
CA GLU A 315 1.47 7.43 -16.95
C GLU A 315 1.95 6.95 -15.57
N LEU A 316 2.49 7.84 -14.72
CA LEU A 316 2.89 7.54 -13.35
C LEU A 316 1.72 6.97 -12.53
N VAL A 317 0.55 7.60 -12.59
CA VAL A 317 -0.65 7.14 -11.85
C VAL A 317 -1.06 5.73 -12.30
N ALA A 318 -1.07 5.47 -13.61
CA ALA A 318 -1.40 4.15 -14.13
C ALA A 318 -0.38 3.09 -13.69
N ALA A 319 0.92 3.42 -13.75
CA ALA A 319 2.00 2.54 -13.36
C ALA A 319 2.03 2.28 -11.84
N ALA A 320 1.86 3.32 -11.02
CA ALA A 320 1.77 3.21 -9.56
C ALA A 320 0.59 2.32 -9.13
N ARG A 321 -0.59 2.50 -9.74
CA ARG A 321 -1.75 1.63 -9.50
C ARG A 321 -1.46 0.17 -9.87
N ALA A 322 -0.79 -0.08 -10.99
CA ALA A 322 -0.40 -1.43 -11.40
C ALA A 322 0.63 -2.04 -10.45
N ALA A 323 1.61 -1.27 -10.00
CA ALA A 323 2.62 -1.67 -9.02
C ALA A 323 1.99 -2.02 -7.67
N HIS A 324 1.05 -1.20 -7.17
CA HIS A 324 0.38 -1.43 -5.88
C HIS A 324 -0.35 -2.78 -5.83
N ARG A 325 -0.99 -3.20 -6.95
CA ARG A 325 -1.61 -4.53 -7.06
C ARG A 325 -0.64 -5.69 -6.87
N GLN A 326 0.64 -5.49 -7.19
CA GLN A 326 1.69 -6.50 -7.06
C GLN A 326 2.58 -6.27 -5.82
N GLU A 327 2.33 -5.24 -5.02
CA GLU A 327 3.19 -4.85 -3.90
C GLU A 327 3.43 -6.00 -2.93
N ARG A 328 2.37 -6.71 -2.52
CA ARG A 328 2.48 -7.87 -1.61
C ARG A 328 3.43 -8.95 -2.15
N ARG A 329 3.38 -9.19 -3.47
CA ARG A 329 4.28 -10.15 -4.14
C ARG A 329 5.72 -9.64 -4.10
N TRP A 330 5.94 -8.37 -4.42
CA TRP A 330 7.28 -7.79 -4.46
C TRP A 330 7.92 -7.66 -3.08
N LEU A 331 7.16 -7.23 -2.07
CA LEU A 331 7.64 -7.22 -0.67
C LEU A 331 8.04 -8.62 -0.20
N ARG A 332 7.30 -9.66 -0.59
CA ARG A 332 7.67 -11.05 -0.28
C ARG A 332 8.98 -11.45 -0.98
N ALA A 333 9.12 -11.10 -2.26
CA ALA A 333 10.34 -11.39 -3.02
C ALA A 333 11.56 -10.67 -2.41
N LEU A 334 11.44 -9.36 -2.14
CA LEU A 334 12.49 -8.52 -1.58
C LEU A 334 12.93 -8.95 -0.18
N ARG A 335 12.01 -9.41 0.67
CA ARG A 335 12.33 -9.94 2.02
C ARG A 335 13.24 -11.16 2.00
N THR A 336 13.20 -11.94 0.92
CA THR A 336 14.01 -13.15 0.78
C THR A 336 15.15 -12.96 -0.21
N LEU A 337 15.39 -11.74 -0.68
CA LEU A 337 16.33 -11.44 -1.76
C LEU A 337 17.75 -11.92 -1.41
N GLU A 338 18.29 -12.80 -2.24
CA GLU A 338 19.68 -13.26 -2.20
C GLU A 338 20.35 -12.86 -3.52
N PRO A 339 20.90 -11.64 -3.63
CA PRO A 339 21.44 -11.14 -4.88
C PRO A 339 22.61 -12.01 -5.36
N VAL A 340 22.70 -12.24 -6.67
CA VAL A 340 23.94 -12.71 -7.27
C VAL A 340 24.97 -11.58 -7.16
N LEU A 341 25.90 -11.70 -6.23
CA LEU A 341 27.08 -10.87 -6.24
C LEU A 341 28.06 -11.46 -7.27
N PRO A 342 28.52 -10.70 -8.26
CA PRO A 342 29.60 -11.17 -9.13
C PRO A 342 30.79 -11.56 -8.25
N PRO A 343 31.54 -12.62 -8.59
CA PRO A 343 32.78 -12.95 -7.89
C PRO A 343 33.65 -11.68 -7.87
N ARG A 344 33.95 -11.16 -6.67
CA ARG A 344 34.64 -9.88 -6.50
C ARG A 344 36.00 -9.93 -7.20
N PHE A 345 36.10 -9.36 -8.40
CA PHE A 345 37.34 -9.15 -9.13
C PHE A 345 37.85 -7.70 -8.95
N GLY A 346 37.76 -7.16 -7.73
CA GLY A 346 38.18 -5.78 -7.40
C GLY A 346 37.02 -4.78 -7.27
N GLU A 347 37.35 -3.49 -7.26
CA GLU A 347 36.38 -2.38 -7.25
C GLU A 347 35.68 -2.28 -8.62
N LEU A 348 34.35 -2.14 -8.61
CA LEU A 348 33.57 -1.95 -9.82
C LEU A 348 33.70 -0.49 -10.26
N GLY A 349 34.24 -0.28 -11.47
CA GLY A 349 34.27 1.02 -12.14
C GLY A 349 33.19 1.11 -13.22
N PRO A 350 32.81 2.33 -13.64
CA PRO A 350 31.93 2.52 -14.79
C PRO A 350 32.54 1.86 -16.02
N VAL A 351 31.74 1.09 -16.77
CA VAL A 351 32.16 0.52 -18.04
C VAL A 351 31.99 1.61 -19.11
N PRO A 352 33.08 2.10 -19.73
CA PRO A 352 33.01 3.26 -20.61
C PRO A 352 32.29 2.96 -21.94
N ASP A 353 32.22 1.69 -22.34
CA ASP A 353 31.61 1.27 -23.60
C ASP A 353 30.60 0.13 -23.39
N ALA A 354 29.33 0.40 -23.73
CA ALA A 354 28.30 -0.63 -23.87
C ALA A 354 28.09 -0.91 -25.37
N GLY A 355 28.25 -2.18 -25.78
CA GLY A 355 28.09 -2.61 -27.16
C GLY A 355 27.13 -3.80 -27.28
N PRO A 356 26.41 -3.94 -28.41
CA PRO A 356 25.56 -5.10 -28.63
C PRO A 356 26.41 -6.36 -28.75
N VAL A 357 26.14 -7.35 -27.89
CA VAL A 357 26.79 -8.66 -27.97
C VAL A 357 25.96 -9.57 -28.88
N PRO A 358 26.51 -10.06 -30.01
CA PRO A 358 25.78 -10.96 -30.88
C PRO A 358 25.53 -12.29 -30.14
N LEU A 359 24.26 -12.67 -30.03
CA LEU A 359 23.86 -13.95 -29.47
C LEU A 359 24.36 -15.10 -30.37
N PRO A 360 25.14 -16.05 -29.81
CA PRO A 360 25.53 -17.26 -30.54
C PRO A 360 24.33 -17.97 -31.15
N GLU A 361 24.47 -18.41 -32.39
CA GLU A 361 23.38 -19.05 -33.17
C GLU A 361 22.81 -20.29 -32.48
N ALA A 362 23.65 -21.03 -31.73
CA ALA A 362 23.24 -22.18 -30.93
C ALA A 362 22.23 -21.84 -29.82
N LEU A 363 22.28 -20.62 -29.26
CA LEU A 363 21.29 -20.16 -28.27
C LEU A 363 19.98 -19.78 -28.95
N ARG A 364 20.03 -19.09 -30.10
CA ARG A 364 18.83 -18.76 -30.89
C ARG A 364 18.05 -20.02 -31.30
N ALA A 365 18.76 -21.09 -31.65
CA ALA A 365 18.15 -22.36 -32.03
C ALA A 365 17.55 -23.15 -30.84
N ALA A 366 18.03 -22.91 -29.62
CA ALA A 366 17.58 -23.61 -28.40
C ALA A 366 16.27 -23.05 -27.82
N GLY A 367 15.87 -21.83 -28.20
CA GLY A 367 14.75 -21.09 -27.60
C GLY A 367 13.35 -21.62 -27.91
N GLY A 368 13.18 -22.59 -28.80
CA GLY A 368 11.87 -23.21 -29.08
C GLY A 368 10.75 -22.22 -29.46
N GLY A 369 11.09 -21.05 -30.03
CA GLY A 369 10.15 -19.98 -30.35
C GLY A 369 10.06 -18.84 -29.32
N ALA A 370 10.80 -18.90 -28.22
CA ALA A 370 10.93 -17.79 -27.28
C ALA A 370 11.72 -16.61 -27.90
N PRO A 371 11.40 -15.35 -27.55
CA PRO A 371 12.15 -14.17 -27.99
C PRO A 371 13.64 -14.30 -27.67
N ALA A 372 14.52 -13.81 -28.56
CA ALA A 372 15.97 -13.94 -28.43
C ALA A 372 16.51 -13.32 -27.12
N GLU A 373 15.86 -12.24 -26.65
CA GLU A 373 16.14 -11.56 -25.39
C GLU A 373 15.91 -12.46 -24.17
N THR A 374 14.85 -13.27 -24.18
CA THR A 374 14.55 -14.23 -23.11
C THR A 374 15.61 -15.32 -23.02
N VAL A 375 16.11 -15.78 -24.16
CA VAL A 375 17.18 -16.79 -24.23
C VAL A 375 18.52 -16.20 -23.78
N ALA A 376 18.82 -14.97 -24.20
CA ALA A 376 20.00 -14.24 -23.78
C ALA A 376 20.03 -14.04 -22.27
N LEU A 377 18.91 -13.58 -21.71
CA LEU A 377 18.75 -13.38 -20.29
C LEU A 377 18.92 -14.69 -19.53
N ALA A 378 18.25 -15.76 -19.95
CA ALA A 378 18.41 -17.08 -19.34
C ALA A 378 19.87 -17.58 -19.36
N ALA A 379 20.62 -17.32 -20.44
CA ALA A 379 22.04 -17.69 -20.55
C ALA A 379 22.94 -16.87 -19.61
N VAL A 380 22.72 -15.55 -19.49
CA VAL A 380 23.44 -14.68 -18.56
C VAL A 380 23.13 -15.07 -17.11
N LEU A 381 21.85 -15.28 -16.77
CA LEU A 381 21.42 -15.75 -15.46
C LEU A 381 22.08 -17.10 -15.08
N ALA A 382 22.14 -18.04 -16.03
CA ALA A 382 22.80 -19.32 -15.83
C ALA A 382 24.32 -19.19 -15.62
N LEU A 383 24.99 -18.27 -16.32
CA LEU A 383 26.41 -17.97 -16.13
C LEU A 383 26.67 -17.33 -14.75
N LEU A 384 25.89 -16.32 -14.38
CA LEU A 384 25.99 -15.64 -13.09
C LEU A 384 25.74 -16.60 -11.92
N ALA A 385 24.72 -17.46 -12.01
CA ALA A 385 24.46 -18.51 -11.03
C ALA A 385 25.63 -19.51 -10.89
N ARG A 386 26.29 -19.87 -12.00
CA ARG A 386 27.48 -20.75 -11.98
C ARG A 386 28.67 -20.10 -11.25
N LEU A 387 28.85 -18.79 -11.39
CA LEU A 387 29.95 -18.06 -10.75
C LEU A 387 29.73 -17.88 -9.24
N ALA A 388 28.47 -17.76 -8.79
CA ALA A 388 28.13 -17.47 -7.39
C ALA A 388 28.30 -18.64 -6.40
N ARG A 389 28.60 -19.86 -6.86
CA ARG A 389 28.76 -21.10 -6.05
C ARG A 389 27.81 -21.19 -4.84
N GLY A 390 26.51 -21.23 -5.09
CA GLY A 390 25.52 -21.53 -4.06
C GLY A 390 24.09 -21.25 -4.51
N GLY A 391 23.19 -22.22 -4.27
CA GLY A 391 21.74 -22.03 -4.19
C GLY A 391 21.00 -21.34 -5.35
N GLU A 392 19.71 -21.12 -5.13
CA GLU A 392 18.93 -20.14 -5.90
C GLU A 392 19.44 -18.74 -5.61
N ARG A 393 19.45 -17.86 -6.60
CA ARG A 393 19.92 -16.49 -6.44
C ARG A 393 19.03 -15.54 -7.25
N ASP A 394 18.93 -14.31 -6.78
CA ASP A 394 18.12 -13.28 -7.42
C ASP A 394 18.98 -12.39 -8.32
N VAL A 395 18.45 -12.05 -9.48
CA VAL A 395 19.06 -11.10 -10.42
C VAL A 395 18.06 -10.00 -10.72
N ALA A 396 18.54 -8.76 -10.73
CA ALA A 396 17.74 -7.60 -11.09
C ALA A 396 17.47 -7.61 -12.60
N LEU A 397 16.19 -7.50 -12.96
CA LEU A 397 15.75 -7.42 -14.35
C LEU A 397 15.18 -6.05 -14.63
N PRO A 398 15.69 -5.31 -15.63
CA PRO A 398 15.07 -4.07 -16.05
C PRO A 398 13.65 -4.33 -16.55
N VAL A 399 12.72 -3.47 -16.15
CA VAL A 399 11.34 -3.50 -16.61
C VAL A 399 11.29 -2.80 -17.97
N THR A 400 11.06 -3.56 -19.04
CA THR A 400 10.96 -3.02 -20.40
C THR A 400 9.57 -3.27 -21.03
N PRO A 401 8.93 -2.25 -21.63
CA PRO A 401 9.37 -0.85 -21.69
C PRO A 401 9.33 -0.20 -20.31
N ALA A 402 10.34 0.63 -20.01
CA ALA A 402 10.39 1.43 -18.80
C ALA A 402 9.47 2.64 -18.98
N PRO A 403 8.50 2.89 -18.09
CA PRO A 403 7.70 4.11 -18.13
C PRO A 403 8.56 5.38 -18.05
N SER A 404 8.02 6.55 -18.43
CA SER A 404 8.66 7.84 -18.14
C SER A 404 8.90 8.03 -16.63
N ALA A 405 8.06 7.45 -15.77
CA ALA A 405 8.25 7.40 -14.31
C ALA A 405 9.48 6.57 -13.84
N VAL A 406 10.12 5.87 -14.78
CA VAL A 406 11.27 5.00 -14.56
C VAL A 406 12.53 5.56 -15.25
N THR A 407 12.37 6.38 -16.28
CA THR A 407 13.48 6.99 -17.04
C THR A 407 13.53 8.50 -16.80
N GLY A 408 14.66 9.16 -17.10
CA GLY A 408 14.92 10.55 -16.71
C GLY A 408 13.80 11.55 -17.05
N GLY A 409 13.67 12.59 -16.22
CA GLY A 409 12.58 13.57 -16.26
C GLY A 409 12.06 13.86 -14.84
N PRO A 410 11.04 14.71 -14.67
CA PRO A 410 10.53 15.06 -13.34
C PRO A 410 9.88 13.89 -12.58
N THR A 411 9.43 12.84 -13.27
CA THR A 411 8.85 11.64 -12.64
C THR A 411 9.84 10.48 -12.49
N GLY A 412 11.08 10.64 -12.95
CA GLY A 412 12.09 9.59 -12.92
C GLY A 412 12.46 9.16 -11.50
N GLY A 413 12.67 7.86 -11.28
CA GLY A 413 13.06 7.29 -9.99
C GLY A 413 11.92 7.14 -8.98
N LEU A 414 10.68 7.46 -9.35
CA LEU A 414 9.49 7.22 -8.52
C LEU A 414 9.04 5.76 -8.52
N LEU A 415 9.40 5.01 -9.56
CA LEU A 415 9.18 3.57 -9.67
C LEU A 415 10.51 2.87 -9.90
N ALA A 416 10.64 1.67 -9.33
CA ALA A 416 11.81 0.83 -9.56
C ALA A 416 11.92 0.49 -11.05
N ASP A 417 13.11 0.71 -11.60
CA ASP A 417 13.51 0.37 -12.97
C ASP A 417 13.82 -1.12 -13.13
N GLU A 418 14.09 -1.80 -12.03
CA GLU A 418 14.40 -3.23 -12.00
C GLU A 418 13.52 -4.00 -11.00
N VAL A 419 13.22 -5.26 -11.34
CA VAL A 419 12.53 -6.21 -10.45
C VAL A 419 13.39 -7.44 -10.19
N PRO A 420 13.38 -8.00 -8.97
CA PRO A 420 14.14 -9.20 -8.69
C PRO A 420 13.50 -10.42 -9.35
N LEU A 421 14.29 -11.16 -10.12
CA LEU A 421 13.94 -12.50 -10.59
C LEU A 421 14.79 -13.55 -9.88
N ARG A 422 14.11 -14.47 -9.18
CA ARG A 422 14.75 -15.66 -8.62
C ARG A 422 15.12 -16.64 -9.72
N ALA A 423 16.42 -16.82 -9.96
CA ALA A 423 16.94 -17.85 -10.85
C ALA A 423 16.81 -19.22 -10.16
N PRO A 424 16.03 -20.17 -10.72
CA PRO A 424 15.83 -21.46 -10.10
C PRO A 424 17.11 -22.31 -10.13
N ARG A 425 17.37 -23.06 -9.05
CA ARG A 425 18.60 -23.83 -8.83
C ARG A 425 18.89 -24.83 -9.96
N ASP A 426 17.82 -25.38 -10.53
CA ASP A 426 17.79 -26.46 -11.50
C ASP A 426 17.35 -25.99 -12.90
N LEU A 427 17.32 -24.68 -13.14
CA LEU A 427 17.13 -24.11 -14.49
C LEU A 427 18.08 -24.77 -15.49
N LEU A 428 19.33 -25.04 -15.05
CA LEU A 428 20.36 -25.69 -15.84
C LEU A 428 20.12 -27.18 -16.04
N GLU A 429 19.68 -27.95 -15.04
CA GLU A 429 19.37 -29.38 -15.20
C GLU A 429 18.17 -29.61 -16.13
N ARG A 430 17.14 -28.75 -16.02
CA ARG A 430 15.98 -28.77 -16.92
C ARG A 430 16.34 -28.30 -18.33
N THR A 431 17.16 -27.25 -18.46
CA THR A 431 17.61 -26.72 -19.76
C THR A 431 18.59 -27.68 -20.45
N LEU A 432 19.58 -28.23 -19.73
CA LEU A 432 20.50 -29.26 -20.23
C LEU A 432 19.77 -30.56 -20.56
N GLY A 433 18.81 -31.00 -19.73
CA GLY A 433 17.99 -32.18 -20.03
C GLY A 433 17.15 -32.00 -21.30
N ARG A 434 16.59 -30.82 -21.53
CA ARG A 434 15.89 -30.46 -22.77
C ARG A 434 16.84 -30.37 -23.96
N LEU A 435 18.01 -29.74 -23.82
CA LEU A 435 19.03 -29.63 -24.88
C LEU A 435 19.64 -31.01 -25.23
N ALA A 436 19.88 -31.87 -24.24
CA ALA A 436 20.32 -33.25 -24.44
C ALA A 436 19.24 -34.11 -25.11
N GLY A 437 17.96 -33.84 -24.84
CA GLY A 437 16.81 -34.45 -25.52
C GLY A 437 16.69 -34.04 -27.00
N VAL A 438 17.06 -32.80 -27.33
CA VAL A 438 17.12 -32.31 -28.72
C VAL A 438 18.24 -33.00 -29.52
N GLY A 439 19.38 -33.31 -28.88
CA GLY A 439 20.48 -34.07 -29.50
C GLY A 439 20.17 -35.54 -29.78
N ARG A 440 19.27 -36.18 -29.01
CA ARG A 440 18.96 -37.62 -29.16
C ARG A 440 17.88 -37.93 -30.20
N ARG A 441 17.14 -36.95 -30.72
CA ARG A 441 16.14 -37.15 -31.79
C ARG A 441 16.69 -37.09 -33.22
N ARG A 442 18.00 -36.88 -33.42
CA ARG A 442 18.66 -36.95 -34.75
C ARG A 442 19.49 -38.22 -35.00
N GLY A 443 19.31 -39.27 -34.20
CA GLY A 443 20.18 -40.46 -34.25
C GLY A 443 19.55 -41.81 -34.57
N ARG A 444 18.28 -41.90 -35.00
CA ARG A 444 17.70 -43.17 -35.49
C ARG A 444 16.74 -42.96 -36.66
N ARG A 445 17.31 -42.67 -37.82
CA ARG A 445 16.85 -43.20 -39.11
C ARG A 445 18.09 -43.55 -39.93
N GLY A 446 18.55 -44.78 -39.77
CA GLY A 446 19.37 -45.47 -40.76
C GLY A 446 18.46 -46.42 -41.56
N PRO A 447 18.64 -46.55 -42.88
CA PRO A 447 17.75 -47.27 -43.79
C PRO A 447 18.17 -48.74 -43.98
N GLY A 448 17.23 -49.59 -44.41
CA GLY A 448 17.54 -50.94 -44.91
C GLY A 448 17.60 -52.02 -43.85
#